data_AF-A0A7U9MX66-F1
#
_entry.id   AF-A0A7U9MX66-F1
#
_cell.length_a   1.000
_cell.length_b   1.000
_cell.length_c   1.000
_cell.angle_alpha   90.00
_cell.angle_beta   90.00
_cell.angle_gamma   90.00
#
_symmetry.space_group_name_H-M   'P 1'
#
loop_
_entity.id
_entity.type
_entity.pdbx_description
1 polymer ?
#
loop_
_entity_poly.entity_id
_entity_poly.type
_entity_poly.pdbx_seq_one_letter_code
_entity_poly.pdbx_strand_id
1 'polypeptide(L)'
;MAAEKSGLIVIGIRRARSKKSDAVWTTYHCKKEFSDYELENSDEITGKAVEVVMTSADFSIEIGDEVQFFYGKAIGDYQPVVDFKMIRKADSKQPAK
;
A
#
# COMPACT_ATOMS: atom_id res chain seq x y z
N MET A 1 -21.80 1.42 -10.28
CA MET A 1 -21.51 0.69 -9.04
C MET A 1 -20.07 1.01 -8.69
N ALA A 2 -19.79 1.57 -7.52
CA ALA A 2 -18.41 1.86 -7.12
C ALA A 2 -17.73 0.52 -6.85
N ALA A 3 -16.70 0.19 -7.64
CA ALA A 3 -15.84 -0.95 -7.33
C ALA A 3 -15.35 -0.76 -5.89
N GLU A 4 -15.73 -1.66 -4.99
CA GLU A 4 -15.07 -1.77 -3.69
C GLU A 4 -13.59 -1.94 -4.00
N LYS A 5 -12.81 -0.89 -3.75
CA LYS A 5 -11.37 -0.94 -4.01
C LYS A 5 -10.81 -1.99 -3.06
N SER A 6 -10.45 -3.14 -3.61
CA SER A 6 -9.80 -4.23 -2.90
C SER A 6 -8.64 -3.67 -2.08
N GLY A 7 -8.60 -4.01 -0.80
CA GLY A 7 -7.58 -3.50 0.10
C GLY A 7 -6.17 -3.90 -0.32
N LEU A 8 -5.21 -3.07 0.07
CA LEU A 8 -3.79 -3.31 -0.15
C LEU A 8 -3.22 -3.96 1.10
N ILE A 9 -2.70 -5.18 0.95
CA ILE A 9 -2.07 -5.92 2.05
C ILE A 9 -0.62 -5.47 2.18
N VAL A 10 -0.25 -4.87 3.29
CA VAL A 10 1.12 -4.41 3.56
C VAL A 10 2.02 -5.61 3.79
N ILE A 11 3.06 -5.75 2.98
CA ILE A 11 4.03 -6.86 3.05
C ILE A 11 5.44 -6.39 3.41
N GLY A 12 5.69 -5.09 3.41
CA GLY A 12 6.98 -4.53 3.76
C GLY A 12 6.87 -3.04 4.07
N ILE A 13 7.68 -2.59 5.03
CA ILE A 13 7.75 -1.20 5.45
C ILE A 13 9.22 -0.79 5.48
N ARG A 14 9.60 0.19 4.68
CA ARG A 14 10.94 0.78 4.67
C ARG A 14 10.86 2.22 5.15
N ARG A 15 11.61 2.55 6.20
CA ARG A 15 11.75 3.94 6.68
C ARG A 15 13.14 4.44 6.31
N ALA A 16 13.20 5.57 5.62
CA ALA A 16 14.45 6.19 5.18
C ALA A 16 14.46 7.66 5.58
N ARG A 17 15.51 8.07 6.28
CA ARG A 17 15.77 9.48 6.59
C ARG A 17 16.47 10.13 5.40
N SER A 18 15.92 11.24 4.91
CA SER A 18 16.55 12.05 3.88
C SER A 18 17.84 12.67 4.42
N LYS A 19 18.95 12.46 3.73
CA LYS A 19 20.24 13.10 4.05
C LYS A 19 20.21 14.62 3.89
N LYS A 20 19.23 15.17 3.15
CA LYS A 20 19.16 16.60 2.80
C LYS A 20 18.20 17.41 3.67
N SER A 21 17.16 16.78 4.20
CA SER A 21 16.04 17.51 4.82
C SER A 21 15.65 16.97 6.20
N ASP A 22 16.37 16.00 6.75
CA ASP A 22 16.05 15.24 7.97
C ASP A 22 14.64 14.59 8.00
N ALA A 23 13.87 14.75 6.91
CA ALA A 23 12.55 14.18 6.76
C ALA A 23 12.63 12.66 6.67
N VAL A 24 11.78 11.99 7.44
CA VAL A 24 11.61 10.54 7.37
C VAL A 24 10.54 10.23 6.34
N TRP A 25 10.90 9.41 5.37
CA TRP A 25 10.00 8.85 4.39
C TRP A 25 9.70 7.41 4.74
N THR A 26 8.43 7.05 4.74
CA THR A 26 7.95 5.68 4.89
C THR A 26 7.48 5.18 3.54
N THR A 27 8.03 4.05 3.11
CA THR A 27 7.62 3.33 1.91
C THR A 27 6.94 2.04 2.32
N TYR A 28 5.66 1.91 1.96
CA TYR A 28 4.90 0.68 2.09
C TYR A 28 4.98 -0.10 0.78
N HIS A 29 5.36 -1.37 0.89
CA HIS A 29 5.24 -2.34 -0.18
C HIS A 29 3.98 -3.15 0.08
N CYS A 30 3.04 -3.11 -0.87
CA CYS A 30 1.74 -3.72 -0.71
C CYS A 30 1.49 -4.75 -1.81
N LYS A 31 0.75 -5.81 -1.48
CA LYS A 31 0.15 -6.71 -2.46
C LYS A 31 -1.27 -6.27 -2.75
N LYS A 32 -1.60 -6.23 -4.03
CA LYS A 32 -2.93 -5.96 -4.57
C LYS A 32 -3.40 -7.17 -5.37
N GLU A 33 -4.65 -7.54 -5.21
CA GLU A 33 -5.27 -8.55 -6.08
C GLU A 33 -5.54 -7.95 -7.46
N PHE A 34 -5.41 -8.77 -8.50
CA PHE A 34 -5.78 -8.35 -9.85
C PHE A 34 -7.28 -8.08 -9.89
N SER A 35 -7.67 -6.99 -10.55
CA SER A 35 -9.09 -6.73 -10.77
C SER A 35 -9.70 -7.78 -11.70
N ASP A 36 -11.03 -7.96 -11.60
CA ASP A 36 -11.76 -8.85 -12.50
C ASP A 36 -11.48 -8.52 -13.97
N TYR A 37 -11.40 -7.22 -14.31
CA TYR A 37 -11.02 -6.78 -15.64
C TYR A 37 -9.63 -7.29 -16.08
N GLU A 38 -8.62 -7.20 -15.20
CA GLU A 38 -7.27 -7.71 -15.52
C GLU A 38 -7.26 -9.23 -15.67
N LEU A 39 -8.04 -9.94 -14.86
CA LEU A 39 -8.19 -11.39 -14.93
C LEU A 39 -8.90 -11.82 -16.22
N GLU A 40 -9.93 -11.09 -16.65
CA GLU A 40 -10.70 -11.38 -17.86
C GLU A 40 -9.97 -11.02 -19.16
N ASN A 41 -9.04 -10.06 -19.11
CA ASN A 41 -8.35 -9.53 -20.30
C ASN A 41 -6.88 -9.96 -20.41
N SER A 42 -6.44 -10.93 -19.61
CA SER A 42 -5.08 -11.48 -19.66
C SER A 42 -5.10 -12.97 -19.96
N ASP A 43 -4.34 -13.39 -20.98
CA ASP A 43 -4.23 -14.82 -21.34
C ASP A 43 -3.55 -15.67 -20.25
N GLU A 44 -2.63 -15.08 -19.48
CA GLU A 44 -1.98 -15.71 -18.34
C GLU A 44 -1.60 -14.65 -17.28
N ILE A 45 -2.21 -14.74 -16.09
CA ILE A 45 -1.86 -13.91 -14.94
C ILE A 45 -1.68 -14.80 -13.70
N THR A 46 -0.57 -14.63 -12.99
CA THR A 46 -0.27 -15.40 -11.77
C THR A 46 0.28 -14.48 -10.68
N GLY A 47 0.04 -14.84 -9.41
CA GLY A 47 0.53 -14.09 -8.26
C GLY A 47 -0.35 -12.89 -7.89
N LYS A 48 0.29 -11.80 -7.46
CA LYS A 48 -0.36 -10.55 -7.03
C LYS A 48 0.43 -9.35 -7.55
N ALA A 49 -0.27 -8.28 -7.92
CA ALA A 49 0.38 -7.02 -8.25
C ALA A 49 1.04 -6.41 -7.00
N VAL A 50 2.19 -5.74 -7.18
CA VAL A 50 2.87 -5.03 -6.10
C VAL A 50 2.64 -3.54 -6.29
N GLU A 51 2.12 -2.89 -5.25
CA GLU A 51 1.97 -1.44 -5.19
C GLU A 51 2.99 -0.86 -4.21
N VAL A 52 3.68 0.21 -4.61
CA VAL A 52 4.67 0.90 -3.78
C VAL A 52 4.12 2.26 -3.42
N VAL A 53 3.93 2.48 -2.13
CA VAL A 53 3.31 3.69 -1.61
C VAL A 53 4.33 4.43 -0.76
N MET A 54 4.69 5.64 -1.17
CA MET A 54 5.63 6.48 -0.45
C MET A 54 4.87 7.61 0.24
N THR A 55 5.18 7.87 1.50
CA THR A 55 4.61 8.98 2.26
C THR A 55 5.62 9.55 3.25
N SER A 56 5.49 10.83 3.54
CA SER A 56 6.18 11.50 4.66
C SER A 56 5.36 11.47 5.95
N ALA A 57 4.12 10.97 5.90
CA ALA A 57 3.27 10.82 7.06
C ALA A 57 3.64 9.56 7.86
N ASP A 58 3.59 9.66 9.18
CA ASP A 58 3.73 8.51 10.06
C ASP A 58 2.35 7.92 10.34
N PHE A 59 2.03 6.82 9.65
CA PHE A 59 0.79 6.08 9.86
C PHE A 59 1.07 4.85 10.73
N SER A 60 0.17 4.55 11.67
CA SER A 60 0.22 3.36 12.53
C SER A 60 -0.24 2.09 11.77
N ILE A 61 0.47 1.79 10.69
CA ILE A 61 0.26 0.65 9.79
C ILE A 61 1.37 -0.37 10.03
N GLU A 62 0.98 -1.64 10.11
CA GLU A 62 1.87 -2.77 10.38
C GLU A 62 1.91 -3.75 9.20
N ILE A 63 2.92 -4.62 9.17
CA ILE A 63 2.96 -5.70 8.18
C ILE A 63 1.79 -6.64 8.42
N GLY A 64 1.09 -7.00 7.35
CA GLY A 64 -0.12 -7.81 7.38
C GLY A 64 -1.41 -7.01 7.47
N ASP A 65 -1.35 -5.70 7.73
CA ASP A 65 -2.53 -4.83 7.67
C ASP A 65 -3.04 -4.74 6.23
N GLU A 66 -4.36 -4.81 6.08
CA GLU A 66 -5.06 -4.50 4.85
C GLU A 66 -5.62 -3.09 4.94
N VAL A 67 -5.14 -2.22 4.05
CA VAL A 67 -5.45 -0.79 4.08
C VAL A 67 -5.88 -0.28 2.72
N GLN A 68 -6.64 0.81 2.72
CA GLN A 68 -6.93 1.60 1.55
C GLN A 68 -6.30 2.97 1.71
N PHE A 69 -5.34 3.33 0.84
CA PHE A 69 -4.75 4.66 0.86
C PHE A 69 -5.63 5.67 0.12
N PHE A 70 -5.75 6.86 0.71
CA PHE A 70 -6.33 8.02 0.07
C PHE A 70 -5.21 8.95 -0.37
N TYR A 71 -5.19 9.24 -1.66
CA TYR A 71 -4.16 10.05 -2.28
C TYR A 71 -4.68 11.48 -2.48
N GLY A 72 -3.84 12.46 -2.16
CA GLY A 72 -4.11 13.87 -2.36
C GLY A 72 -3.95 14.28 -3.82
N LYS A 73 -3.92 15.60 -4.06
CA LYS A 73 -3.63 16.15 -5.38
C LYS A 73 -2.20 15.78 -5.80
N ALA A 74 -2.04 15.28 -7.02
CA ALA A 74 -0.73 14.97 -7.59
C ALA A 74 0.13 16.25 -7.69
N ILE A 75 1.40 16.12 -7.33
CA ILE A 75 2.42 17.17 -7.38
C ILE A 75 3.56 16.65 -8.25
N GLY A 76 3.55 16.99 -9.54
CA GLY A 76 4.46 16.39 -10.52
C GLY A 76 4.17 14.90 -10.71
N ASP A 77 5.22 14.08 -10.70
CA ASP A 77 5.12 12.61 -10.85
C ASP A 77 4.78 11.88 -9.54
N TYR A 78 4.53 12.62 -8.46
CA TYR A 78 4.28 12.07 -7.13
C TYR A 78 2.87 12.43 -6.64
N GLN A 79 2.18 11.44 -6.08
CA GLN A 79 0.90 11.66 -5.42
C GLN A 79 1.03 11.34 -3.92
N PRO A 80 0.93 12.35 -3.04
CA PRO A 80 1.06 12.12 -1.61
C PRO A 80 -0.13 11.33 -1.08
N VAL A 81 0.13 10.37 -0.19
CA VAL A 81 -0.92 9.80 0.65
C VAL A 81 -1.31 10.84 1.70
N VAL A 82 -2.60 11.18 1.74
CA VAL A 82 -3.15 12.13 2.72
C VAL A 82 -3.79 11.43 3.90
N ASP A 83 -4.32 10.23 3.69
CA ASP A 83 -5.01 9.46 4.72
C ASP A 83 -5.05 7.97 4.35
N PHE A 84 -5.45 7.12 5.27
CA PHE A 84 -5.71 5.72 5.02
C PHE A 84 -6.94 5.23 5.78
N LYS A 85 -7.65 4.28 5.20
CA LYS A 85 -8.67 3.49 5.90
C LYS A 85 -8.12 2.11 6.20
N MET A 86 -8.18 1.71 7.47
CA MET A 86 -7.94 0.33 7.87
C MET A 86 -9.13 -0.53 7.42
N ILE A 87 -8.89 -1.53 6.57
CA ILE A 87 -9.90 -2.51 6.15
C ILE A 87 -9.85 -3.71 7.11
N ARG A 88 -8.65 -4.22 7.35
CA ARG A 88 -8.43 -5.34 8.26
C ARG A 88 -7.08 -5.19 8.94
N LYS A 89 -7.06 -5.27 10.27
CA LYS A 89 -5.81 -5.33 11.02
C LYS A 89 -5.14 -6.69 10.86
N ALA A 90 -3.82 -6.69 10.84
CA ALA A 90 -3.03 -7.90 10.94
C ALA A 90 -3.49 -8.67 12.18
N ASP A 91 -3.90 -9.92 11.99
CA ASP A 91 -4.17 -10.80 13.12
C ASP A 91 -2.84 -11.00 13.84
N SER A 92 -2.76 -10.68 15.13
CA SER A 92 -1.51 -10.67 15.93
C SER A 92 -0.86 -12.05 16.11
N LYS A 93 -1.25 -13.03 15.29
CA LYS A 93 -0.78 -14.41 15.25
C LYS A 93 -0.22 -14.75 13.86
N GLN A 94 0.89 -14.13 13.48
CA GLN A 94 1.85 -14.83 12.62
C GLN A 94 3.08 -15.19 13.47
N PRO A 95 3.37 -16.49 13.66
CA PRO A 95 4.58 -16.90 14.36
C PRO A 95 5.79 -16.46 13.53
N ALA A 96 6.75 -15.83 14.21
CA ALA A 96 8.09 -15.64 13.67
C ALA A 96 8.60 -17.01 13.18
N LYS A 97 8.96 -17.09 11.90
CA LYS A 97 9.81 -18.17 11.39
C LYS A 97 11.26 -17.82 11.64
#